data_AF-A0A9D4F7K5-F1
#
_entry.id   AF-A0A9D4F7K5-F1
#
_cell.length_a   1.000
_cell.length_b   1.000
_cell.length_c   1.000
_cell.angle_alpha   90.00
_cell.angle_beta   90.00
_cell.angle_gamma   90.00
#
_symmetry.space_group_name_H-M   'P 1'
#
loop_
_entity.id
_entity.type
_entity.pdbx_description
1 polymer ?
#
loop_
_entity_poly.entity_id
_entity_poly.type
_entity_poly.pdbx_seq_one_letter_code
_entity_poly.pdbx_strand_id
1 'polypeptide(L)'
;MRCDGTTEDGSFGRLVNDSSHPNCKVQCFEEEGLPSLYFVALRDILPGEEVVYNYGAGPYPWRKKYTKYIAKMATSNTVTRKRKQSSITE
;
A
#
# COMPACT_ATOMS: atom_id res chain seq x y z
N MET A 1 4.18 3.32 22.77
CA MET A 1 5.26 3.98 22.01
C MET A 1 4.64 4.89 20.96
N ARG A 2 5.11 6.14 20.86
CA ARG A 2 4.70 7.10 19.82
C ARG A 2 6.00 7.58 19.17
N CYS A 3 6.23 7.22 17.91
CA CYS A 3 7.40 7.67 17.15
C CYS A 3 6.96 8.79 16.20
N ASP A 4 7.74 9.86 16.15
CA ASP A 4 7.59 10.94 15.20
C ASP A 4 8.69 10.80 14.14
N GLY A 5 8.29 10.54 12.89
CA GLY A 5 9.19 10.37 11.75
C GLY A 5 9.31 11.62 10.87
N THR A 6 8.87 12.79 11.35
CA THR A 6 8.91 14.04 10.56
C THR A 6 10.31 14.62 10.43
N THR A 7 11.18 14.39 11.42
CA THR A 7 12.57 14.87 11.42
C THR A 7 13.44 13.97 10.53
N GLU A 8 14.27 14.59 9.70
CA GLU A 8 15.32 13.89 8.96
C GLU A 8 16.45 13.49 9.93
N ASP A 9 16.58 12.19 10.18
CA ASP A 9 17.59 11.61 11.06
C ASP A 9 18.55 10.64 10.32
N GLY A 10 18.45 10.58 8.98
CA GLY A 10 19.22 9.65 8.15
C GLY A 10 18.61 8.23 8.07
N SER A 11 17.54 7.95 8.81
CA SER A 11 16.76 6.72 8.63
C SER A 11 15.89 6.82 7.38
N PHE A 12 15.46 5.67 6.83
CA PHE A 12 14.53 5.63 5.68
C PHE A 12 13.08 5.31 6.07
N GLY A 13 12.81 5.12 7.36
CA GLY A 13 11.51 4.63 7.84
C GLY A 13 10.32 5.52 7.47
N ARG A 14 10.52 6.84 7.44
CA ARG A 14 9.47 7.82 7.06
C ARG A 14 9.02 7.72 5.60
N LEU A 15 9.80 7.06 4.75
CA LEU A 15 9.54 6.96 3.31
C LEU A 15 8.71 5.73 2.93
N VAL A 16 8.50 4.79 3.85
CA VAL A 16 7.79 3.53 3.56
C VAL A 16 6.29 3.80 3.45
N ASN A 17 5.70 3.47 2.31
CA ASN A 17 4.32 3.82 1.99
C ASN A 17 3.28 2.77 2.43
N ASP A 18 2.01 3.22 2.44
CA ASP A 18 0.83 2.42 2.76
C ASP A 18 0.43 1.48 1.61
N SER A 19 0.15 0.21 1.93
CA SER A 19 -0.47 -0.75 1.01
C SER A 19 -1.44 -1.70 1.70
N SER A 20 -2.50 -2.07 0.97
CA SER A 20 -3.42 -3.15 1.36
C SER A 20 -2.86 -4.55 1.08
N HIS A 21 -1.82 -4.63 0.25
CA HIS A 21 -1.08 -5.86 -0.09
C HIS A 21 0.41 -5.63 0.27
N PRO A 22 0.75 -5.58 1.57
CA PRO A 22 2.09 -5.24 2.01
C PRO A 22 3.09 -6.35 1.73
N ASN A 23 4.36 -5.99 1.50
CA ASN A 23 5.49 -6.92 1.46
C ASN A 23 6.33 -6.86 2.76
N CYS A 24 6.08 -5.88 3.62
CA CYS A 24 6.67 -5.75 4.95
C CYS A 24 5.61 -5.52 6.05
N LYS A 25 5.96 -5.86 7.29
CA LYS A 25 5.22 -5.48 8.50
C LYS A 25 6.10 -4.67 9.44
N VAL A 26 5.48 -3.80 10.23
CA VAL A 26 6.15 -3.07 11.31
C VAL A 26 6.08 -3.89 12.59
N GLN A 27 7.20 -3.96 13.31
CA GLN A 27 7.29 -4.52 14.65
C GLN A 27 8.05 -3.57 15.56
N CYS A 28 7.61 -3.47 16.81
CA CYS A 28 8.35 -2.77 17.86
C CYS A 28 9.13 -3.80 18.66
N PHE A 29 10.43 -3.56 18.86
CA PHE A 29 11.26 -4.31 19.78
C PHE A 29 11.80 -3.35 20.84
N GLU A 30 11.87 -3.82 22.08
CA GLU A 30 12.50 -3.08 23.16
C GLU A 30 13.83 -3.75 23.44
N GLU A 31 14.92 -3.05 23.11
CA GLU A 31 16.28 -3.51 23.35
C GLU A 31 16.93 -2.53 24.33
N GLU A 32 17.42 -3.04 25.45
CA GLU A 32 18.04 -2.23 26.52
C GLU A 32 17.16 -1.07 27.05
N GLY A 33 15.82 -1.24 27.01
CA GLY A 33 14.86 -0.20 27.41
C GLY A 33 14.66 0.91 26.37
N LEU A 34 15.29 0.80 25.20
CA LEU A 34 15.12 1.69 24.07
C LEU A 34 14.16 1.05 23.06
N PRO A 35 12.95 1.60 22.91
CA PRO A 35 11.96 1.02 22.04
C PRO A 35 12.32 1.41 20.59
N SER A 36 12.56 0.40 19.75
CA SER A 36 13.00 0.52 18.35
C SER A 36 11.98 -0.08 17.38
N LEU A 37 11.86 0.52 16.20
CA LEU A 37 10.86 0.16 15.19
C LEU A 37 11.54 -0.50 14.00
N TYR A 38 11.08 -1.70 13.65
CA TYR A 38 11.68 -2.54 12.61
C TYR A 38 10.67 -2.89 11.52
N PHE A 39 11.15 -2.95 10.28
CA PHE A 39 10.40 -3.51 9.16
C PHE A 39 10.87 -4.94 8.92
N VAL A 40 9.93 -5.88 8.98
CA VAL A 40 10.18 -7.30 8.74
C VAL A 40 9.52 -7.68 7.43
N ALA A 41 10.32 -8.20 6.50
CA ALA A 41 9.83 -8.71 5.23
C ALA A 41 8.88 -9.91 5.45
N LEU A 42 7.77 -9.93 4.71
CA LEU A 42 6.77 -11.01 4.72
C LEU A 42 7.06 -12.07 3.65
N ARG A 43 7.84 -11.69 2.65
CA ARG A 43 8.31 -12.50 1.53
C ARG A 43 9.59 -11.88 0.98
N ASP A 44 10.24 -12.55 0.04
CA ASP A 44 11.35 -11.96 -0.70
C ASP A 44 10.90 -10.67 -1.44
N ILE A 45 11.74 -9.64 -1.36
CA ILE A 45 11.56 -8.34 -2.01
C ILE A 45 12.69 -8.18 -3.00
N LEU A 46 12.36 -8.02 -4.28
CA LEU A 46 13.36 -7.95 -5.35
C LEU A 46 13.97 -6.54 -5.44
N PRO A 47 15.21 -6.40 -5.96
CA PRO A 47 15.79 -5.09 -6.21
C PRO A 47 14.89 -4.23 -7.10
N GLY A 48 14.65 -2.99 -6.67
CA GLY A 48 13.75 -2.04 -7.35
C GLY A 48 12.27 -2.20 -6.99
N GLU A 49 11.89 -3.23 -6.23
CA GLU A 49 10.54 -3.31 -5.65
C GLU A 49 10.40 -2.33 -4.49
N GLU A 50 9.28 -1.60 -4.43
CA GLU A 50 8.99 -0.67 -3.34
C GLU A 50 8.66 -1.43 -2.05
N VAL A 51 9.27 -1.02 -0.95
CA VAL A 51 8.93 -1.52 0.38
C VAL A 51 7.65 -0.83 0.86
N VAL A 52 6.62 -1.61 1.17
CA VAL A 52 5.31 -1.12 1.60
C VAL A 52 4.77 -1.91 2.78
N TYR A 53 4.06 -1.21 3.69
CA TYR A 53 3.42 -1.83 4.85
C TYR A 53 1.98 -1.36 5.01
N ASN A 54 1.21 -2.07 5.83
CA ASN A 54 -0.15 -1.66 6.13
C ASN A 54 -0.16 -0.70 7.33
N TYR A 55 -0.63 0.54 7.12
CA TYR A 55 -0.71 1.56 8.17
C TYR A 55 -1.73 1.25 9.27
N GLY A 56 -2.53 0.19 9.11
CA GLY A 56 -3.57 -0.22 10.04
C GLY A 56 -4.96 0.26 9.65
N ALA A 57 -5.91 0.16 10.58
CA ALA A 57 -7.32 0.52 10.37
C ALA A 57 -7.55 2.04 10.59
N GLY A 58 -6.90 2.89 9.79
CA GLY A 58 -7.09 4.33 9.84
C GLY A 58 -8.05 4.86 8.75
N PRO A 59 -8.69 6.02 8.97
CA PRO A 59 -9.56 6.68 7.99
C PRO A 59 -8.74 7.38 6.89
N TYR A 60 -7.93 6.63 6.16
CA TYR A 60 -7.01 7.15 5.15
C TYR A 60 -7.76 7.58 3.87
N PRO A 61 -7.77 8.87 3.48
CA PRO A 61 -8.54 9.34 2.33
C PRO A 61 -8.12 8.72 0.99
N TRP A 62 -6.82 8.42 0.84
CA TRP A 62 -6.28 7.81 -0.38
C TRP A 62 -6.81 6.39 -0.61
N ARG A 63 -7.04 5.61 0.46
CA ARG A 63 -7.65 4.27 0.35
C ARG A 63 -9.05 4.32 -0.28
N LYS A 64 -9.87 5.33 0.07
CA LYS A 64 -11.23 5.52 -0.49
C LYS A 64 -11.20 5.96 -1.96
N LYS A 65 -10.25 6.83 -2.33
CA LYS A 65 -10.07 7.28 -3.72
C LYS A 65 -9.66 6.12 -4.62
N TYR A 66 -8.76 5.25 -4.13
CA TYR A 66 -8.29 4.08 -4.87
C TYR A 66 -9.44 3.13 -5.22
N THR A 67 -10.31 2.78 -4.26
CA THR A 67 -11.47 1.91 -4.52
C THR A 67 -12.41 2.49 -5.58
N LYS A 68 -12.69 3.81 -5.54
CA LYS A 68 -13.52 4.47 -6.56
C LYS A 68 -12.85 4.46 -7.94
N TYR A 69 -11.54 4.68 -8.01
CA TYR A 69 -10.79 4.65 -9.26
C TYR A 69 -10.81 3.25 -9.89
N ILE A 70 -10.51 2.21 -9.11
CA ILE A 70 -10.56 0.81 -9.57
C ILE A 70 -11.98 0.42 -10.00
N ALA A 71 -13.01 0.79 -9.24
CA ALA A 71 -14.41 0.55 -9.63
C ALA A 71 -14.78 1.26 -10.95
N LYS A 72 -14.31 2.50 -11.16
CA LYS A 72 -14.52 3.24 -12.41
C LYS A 72 -13.83 2.57 -13.60
N MET A 73 -12.60 2.09 -13.43
CA MET A 73 -11.87 1.36 -14.47
C MET A 73 -12.55 0.02 -14.83
N ALA A 74 -12.97 -0.74 -13.82
CA ALA A 74 -13.69 -2.01 -14.03
C ALA A 74 -15.03 -1.80 -14.76
N THR A 75 -15.77 -0.74 -14.41
CA THR A 75 -17.04 -0.39 -15.07
C THR A 75 -16.80 0.03 -16.53
N SER A 76 -15.77 0.85 -16.78
CA SER A 76 -15.42 1.32 -18.13
C SER A 76 -15.05 0.16 -19.07
N ASN A 77 -14.22 -0.78 -18.62
CA ASN A 77 -13.85 -1.95 -19.41
C ASN A 77 -15.03 -2.90 -19.73
N THR A 78 -16.04 -2.94 -18.85
CA THR A 78 -17.26 -3.73 -19.06
C THR A 78 -18.15 -3.12 -20.15
N VAL A 79 -18.21 -1.78 -20.24
CA VAL A 79 -18.95 -1.06 -21.29
C VAL A 79 -18.29 -1.24 -22.67
N THR A 80 -16.96 -1.24 -22.74
CA THR A 80 -16.23 -1.44 -24.01
C THR A 80 -16.39 -2.87 -24.54
N ARG A 81 -16.41 -3.89 -23.66
CA ARG A 81 -16.69 -5.28 -24.06
C ARG A 81 -18.11 -5.47 -24.59
N LYS A 82 -19.12 -4.84 -23.97
CA LYS A 82 -20.51 -4.92 -24.47
C LYS A 82 -20.70 -4.24 -25.84
N ARG A 83 -19.98 -3.15 -26.13
CA ARG A 83 -20.04 -2.46 -27.43
C ARG A 83 -19.45 -3.25 -28.60
N LYS A 84 -18.53 -4.19 -28.35
CA LYS A 84 -17.92 -5.00 -29.41
C LYS A 84 -18.72 -6.27 -29.76
N GLN A 85 -19.70 -6.64 -28.92
CA GLN A 85 -20.55 -7.81 -29.15
C GLN A 85 -21.80 -7.50 -30.00
N SER A 86 -22.18 -6.23 -30.15
CA SER A 86 -23.40 -5.82 -30.88
C SER A 86 -23.18 -5.54 -32.37
N SER A 87 -22.05 -5.98 -32.96
CA SER A 87 -21.72 -5.80 -34.39
C SER A 87 -21.72 -7.10 -35.18
N ILE A 88 -22.23 -8.20 -34.61
CA ILE A 88 -22.41 -9.47 -35.31
C ILE A 88 -23.88 -9.88 -35.10
N THR A 89 -24.75 -9.37 -35.94
CA THR A 89 -25.97 -10.06 -36.35
C THR A 89 -26.25 -9.61 -37.78
N GLU A 90 -26.40 -10.61 -38.64
CA GLU A 90 -26.59 -10.58 -40.08
C GLU A 90 -27.76 -9.69 -40.54
#